data_AF-A0A2R6I7R2-F1
#
_entry.id   AF-A0A2R6I7R2-F1
#
_cell.length_a   1.000
_cell.length_b   1.000
_cell.length_c   1.000
_cell.angle_alpha   90.00
_cell.angle_beta   90.00
_cell.angle_gamma   90.00
#
_symmetry.space_group_name_H-M   'P 1'
#
loop_
_entity.id
_entity.type
_entity.pdbx_description
1 polymer ?
#
loop_
_entity_poly.entity_id
_entity_poly.type
_entity_poly.pdbx_seq_one_letter_code
_entity_poly.pdbx_strand_id
1 'polypeptide(L)'
;MQYTTRLPAAHLGGEAITALEERLLADCTAPQLEVKLDHGQVTYRFSSLEELRENVALPDAIRSFEVSLTSREGEVELVADDRENEFRVQLSGDREWVHTKRRSIESFFETHGATARTFLERYLAFCLGFAALGFGLVAYYSGFGSLVGMRSPVDSLLYASLALIGGGVLHLLLNRVYPYAALVTSRHASAFATYLRR
;
A
#
# COMPACT_ATOMS: atom_id res chain seq x y z
N MET A 1 -17.45 11.98 15.64
CA MET A 1 -17.63 11.25 14.36
C MET A 1 -16.45 10.33 14.18
N GLN A 2 -16.63 9.16 13.55
CA GLN A 2 -15.53 8.24 13.25
C GLN A 2 -15.54 7.92 11.75
N TYR A 3 -14.37 7.81 11.15
CA TYR A 3 -14.17 7.47 9.76
C TYR A 3 -12.95 6.57 9.62
N THR A 4 -13.10 5.45 8.92
CA THR A 4 -12.01 4.52 8.65
C THR A 4 -12.00 4.19 7.17
N THR A 5 -10.83 4.22 6.54
CA THR A 5 -10.67 3.81 5.14
C THR A 5 -9.32 3.17 4.87
N ARG A 6 -9.26 2.42 3.78
CA ARG A 6 -8.02 1.93 3.18
C ARG A 6 -7.49 2.99 2.23
N LEU A 7 -6.20 3.23 2.30
CA LEU A 7 -5.48 4.15 1.46
C LEU A 7 -4.75 3.40 0.33
N PRO A 8 -4.46 4.08 -0.79
CA PRO A 8 -3.62 3.56 -1.86
C PRO A 8 -2.24 3.11 -1.36
N ALA A 9 -1.63 2.17 -2.10
CA ALA A 9 -0.24 1.78 -1.88
C ALA A 9 0.67 3.01 -1.96
N ALA A 10 1.61 3.16 -1.05
CA ALA A 10 2.53 4.31 -1.06
C ALA A 10 3.89 3.94 -0.48
N HIS A 11 4.95 4.47 -1.10
CA HIS A 11 6.31 4.42 -0.59
C HIS A 11 6.71 5.83 -0.16
N LEU A 12 6.67 6.06 1.14
CA LEU A 12 6.90 7.37 1.74
C LEU A 12 8.38 7.50 2.06
N GLY A 13 9.09 8.33 1.29
CA GLY A 13 10.51 8.61 1.47
C GLY A 13 10.83 10.06 1.16
N GLY A 14 11.94 10.55 1.72
CA GLY A 14 12.44 11.91 1.44
C GLY A 14 11.41 13.00 1.75
N GLU A 15 11.12 13.84 0.75
CA GLU A 15 10.19 14.97 0.88
C GLU A 15 8.74 14.53 1.16
N ALA A 16 8.34 13.32 0.75
CA ALA A 16 6.99 12.81 0.99
C ALA A 16 6.70 12.59 2.48
N ILE A 17 7.73 12.25 3.26
CA ILE A 17 7.61 12.08 4.72
C ILE A 17 7.33 13.44 5.37
N THR A 18 8.11 14.46 5.02
CA THR A 18 7.94 15.83 5.51
C THR A 18 6.59 16.41 5.08
N ALA A 19 6.21 16.23 3.82
CA ALA A 19 4.92 16.68 3.31
C ALA A 19 3.73 15.98 4.00
N LEU A 20 3.87 14.68 4.36
CA LEU A 20 2.84 13.99 5.13
C LEU A 20 2.70 14.59 6.53
N GLU A 21 3.81 14.86 7.21
CA GLU A 21 3.80 15.48 8.54
C GLU A 21 3.12 16.86 8.51
N GLU A 22 3.51 17.71 7.56
CA GLU A 22 2.88 19.03 7.37
C GLU A 22 1.36 18.92 7.16
N ARG A 23 0.92 17.93 6.37
CA ARG A 23 -0.51 17.68 6.11
C ARG A 23 -1.27 17.18 7.34
N LEU A 24 -0.63 16.36 8.16
CA LEU A 24 -1.19 15.88 9.41
C LEU A 24 -1.35 17.03 10.41
N LEU A 25 -0.33 17.85 10.57
CA LEU A 25 -0.28 18.95 11.55
C LEU A 25 -1.09 20.18 11.13
N ALA A 26 -1.34 20.39 9.83
CA ALA A 26 -2.15 21.52 9.35
C ALA A 26 -3.55 21.54 9.96
N ASP A 27 -4.11 22.72 10.23
CA ASP A 27 -5.48 22.88 10.74
C ASP A 27 -5.78 22.12 12.05
N CYS A 28 -4.77 21.89 12.89
CA CYS A 28 -4.89 21.22 14.19
C CYS A 28 -4.50 22.19 15.34
N THR A 29 -5.26 22.18 16.43
CA THR A 29 -4.91 22.94 17.63
C THR A 29 -4.19 22.05 18.64
N ALA A 30 -3.01 22.49 19.09
CA ALA A 30 -2.14 21.76 20.03
C ALA A 30 -1.88 20.30 19.60
N PRO A 31 -1.38 20.07 18.37
CA PRO A 31 -1.14 18.72 17.87
C PRO A 31 -0.03 18.01 18.66
N GLN A 32 -0.24 16.72 18.93
CA GLN A 32 0.76 15.80 19.46
C GLN A 32 0.89 14.63 18.49
N LEU A 33 2.06 14.48 17.88
CA LEU A 33 2.36 13.40 16.96
C LEU A 33 3.21 12.34 17.67
N GLU A 34 2.86 11.07 17.47
CA GLU A 34 3.65 9.92 17.87
C GLU A 34 3.81 9.00 16.67
N VAL A 35 5.04 8.57 16.40
CA VAL A 35 5.35 7.61 15.35
C VAL A 35 5.94 6.37 16.01
N LYS A 36 5.30 5.22 15.81
CA LYS A 36 5.78 3.91 16.28
C LYS A 36 6.19 3.07 15.07
N LEU A 37 7.37 2.48 15.15
CA LEU A 37 7.93 1.64 14.10
C LEU A 37 8.26 0.28 14.68
N ASP A 38 7.73 -0.77 14.07
CA ASP A 38 8.05 -2.14 14.47
C ASP A 38 8.99 -2.77 13.45
N HIS A 39 10.17 -3.20 13.93
CA HIS A 39 11.13 -3.93 13.13
C HIS A 39 11.67 -5.14 13.88
N GLY A 40 11.16 -6.33 13.55
CA GLY A 40 11.55 -7.57 14.21
C GLY A 40 11.11 -7.60 15.68
N GLN A 41 12.06 -7.50 16.60
CA GLN A 41 11.81 -7.47 18.05
C GLN A 41 11.97 -6.07 18.66
N VAL A 42 12.25 -5.05 17.85
CA VAL A 42 12.50 -3.68 18.33
C VAL A 42 11.37 -2.77 17.88
N THR A 43 10.83 -2.02 18.84
CA THR A 43 9.87 -0.95 18.59
C THR A 43 10.55 0.39 18.83
N TYR A 44 10.57 1.25 17.81
CA TYR A 44 11.09 2.61 17.89
C TYR A 44 9.92 3.58 18.07
N ARG A 45 10.12 4.67 18.82
CA ARG A 45 9.13 5.72 19.02
C ARG A 45 9.76 7.09 18.76
N PHE A 46 9.05 7.91 18.00
CA PHE A 46 9.46 9.26 17.63
C PHE A 46 8.33 10.25 17.82
N SER A 47 8.69 11.51 18.02
CA SER A 47 7.74 12.62 18.19
C SER A 47 7.45 13.40 16.90
N SER A 48 8.25 13.15 15.85
CA SER A 48 8.04 13.67 14.50
C SER A 48 8.45 12.64 13.44
N LEU A 49 7.92 12.81 12.23
CA LEU A 49 8.37 12.02 11.07
C LEU A 49 9.72 12.53 10.54
N GLU A 50 10.06 13.80 10.80
CA GLU A 50 11.40 14.34 10.56
C GLU A 50 12.48 13.67 11.43
N GLU A 51 12.24 13.47 12.72
CA GLU A 51 13.17 12.80 13.64
C GLU A 51 13.48 11.37 13.17
N LEU A 52 12.45 10.68 12.67
CA LEU A 52 12.58 9.37 12.05
C LEU A 52 13.50 9.43 10.82
N ARG A 53 13.31 10.39 9.92
CA ARG A 53 14.13 10.54 8.69
C ARG A 53 15.61 10.74 8.98
N GLU A 54 15.93 11.42 10.08
CA GLU A 54 17.31 11.74 10.45
C GLU A 54 18.00 10.64 11.26
N ASN A 55 17.25 9.62 11.68
CA ASN A 55 17.77 8.54 12.49
C ASN A 55 18.53 7.50 11.65
N VAL A 56 19.86 7.50 11.82
CA VAL A 56 20.79 6.61 11.10
C VAL A 56 20.73 5.15 11.60
N ALA A 57 20.15 4.91 12.78
CA ALA A 57 20.03 3.56 13.34
C ALA A 57 18.83 2.77 12.79
N LEU A 58 17.97 3.41 12.00
CA LEU A 58 16.81 2.75 11.39
C LEU A 58 17.23 1.93 10.17
N PRO A 59 16.54 0.80 9.91
CA PRO A 59 16.70 0.06 8.67
C PRO A 59 16.23 0.91 7.49
N ASP A 60 16.79 0.66 6.29
CA ASP A 60 16.51 1.42 5.06
C ASP A 60 15.02 1.54 4.70
N ALA A 61 14.23 0.50 5.03
CA ALA A 61 12.80 0.45 4.77
C ALA A 61 12.05 -0.21 5.93
N ILE A 62 10.94 0.40 6.33
CA ILE A 62 10.06 -0.06 7.39
C ILE A 62 8.68 -0.31 6.80
N ARG A 63 8.12 -1.50 7.06
CA ARG A 63 6.83 -1.94 6.51
C ARG A 63 5.70 -1.93 7.53
N SER A 64 6.04 -1.98 8.82
CA SER A 64 5.11 -1.94 9.94
C SER A 64 5.32 -0.65 10.72
N PHE A 65 4.35 0.25 10.66
CA PHE A 65 4.41 1.52 11.37
C PHE A 65 3.02 2.06 11.69
N GLU A 66 2.96 2.83 12.77
CA GLU A 66 1.79 3.55 13.22
C GLU A 66 2.17 5.03 13.37
N VAL A 67 1.39 5.93 12.78
CA VAL A 67 1.49 7.38 13.00
C VAL A 67 0.19 7.82 13.64
N SER A 68 0.29 8.29 14.88
CA SER A 68 -0.83 8.72 15.69
C SER A 68 -0.73 10.22 15.95
N LEU A 69 -1.78 10.95 15.65
CA LEU A 69 -1.91 12.38 15.90
C LEU A 69 -3.10 12.60 16.81
N THR A 70 -2.87 13.26 17.94
CA THR A 70 -3.93 13.74 18.81
C THR A 70 -3.96 15.27 18.75
N SER A 71 -5.13 15.85 18.50
CA SER A 71 -5.36 17.28 18.57
C SER A 71 -6.63 17.58 19.37
N ARG A 72 -6.92 18.86 19.60
CA ARG A 72 -8.14 19.26 20.30
C ARG A 72 -9.41 18.87 19.54
N GLU A 73 -9.35 18.90 18.21
CA GLU A 73 -10.47 18.62 17.33
C GLU A 73 -10.74 17.13 17.17
N GLY A 74 -9.71 16.29 17.31
CA GLY A 74 -9.82 14.86 17.06
C GLY A 74 -8.49 14.12 17.04
N GLU A 75 -8.56 12.89 16.56
CA GLU A 75 -7.43 11.97 16.45
C GLU A 75 -7.31 11.43 15.03
N VAL A 76 -6.07 11.23 14.58
CA VAL A 76 -5.72 10.53 13.35
C VAL A 76 -4.82 9.37 13.70
N GLU A 77 -5.11 8.20 13.17
CA GLU A 77 -4.25 7.02 13.27
C GLU A 77 -4.01 6.49 11.86
N LEU A 78 -2.76 6.47 11.43
CA LEU A 78 -2.30 5.89 10.17
C LEU A 78 -1.52 4.61 10.48
N VAL A 79 -2.00 3.48 10.00
CA VAL A 79 -1.40 2.17 10.27
C VAL A 79 -0.99 1.52 8.96
N ALA A 80 0.28 1.12 8.89
CA ALA A 80 0.80 0.15 7.94
C ALA A 80 1.15 -1.12 8.71
N ASP A 81 0.55 -2.25 8.34
CA ASP A 81 0.96 -3.56 8.85
C ASP A 81 1.38 -4.46 7.67
N ASP A 82 2.61 -4.98 7.73
CA ASP A 82 3.17 -5.91 6.74
C ASP A 82 2.35 -7.21 6.62
N ARG A 83 1.62 -7.60 7.69
CA ARG A 83 0.76 -8.80 7.69
C ARG A 83 -0.53 -8.61 6.92
N GLU A 84 -1.16 -7.45 7.11
CA GLU A 84 -2.41 -7.13 6.43
C GLU A 84 -2.17 -6.55 5.04
N ASN A 85 -0.95 -6.08 4.74
CA ASN A 85 -0.56 -5.44 3.48
C ASN A 85 -1.48 -4.26 3.13
N GLU A 86 -1.94 -3.55 4.16
CA GLU A 86 -2.91 -2.46 4.03
C GLU A 86 -2.36 -1.20 4.69
N PHE A 87 -2.54 -0.07 3.99
CA PHE A 87 -2.39 1.25 4.59
C PHE A 87 -3.78 1.71 5.03
N ARG A 88 -4.00 1.87 6.33
CA ARG A 88 -5.30 2.25 6.91
C ARG A 88 -5.19 3.61 7.56
N VAL A 89 -6.24 4.42 7.41
CA VAL A 89 -6.43 5.64 8.18
C VAL A 89 -7.70 5.53 8.99
N GLN A 90 -7.61 5.93 10.25
CA GLN A 90 -8.73 6.13 11.13
C GLN A 90 -8.72 7.59 11.61
N LEU A 91 -9.88 8.22 11.52
CA LEU A 91 -10.12 9.59 11.97
C LEU A 91 -11.26 9.56 12.98
N SER A 92 -11.07 10.23 14.11
CA SER A 92 -12.11 10.40 15.12
C SER A 92 -12.14 11.86 15.57
N GLY A 93 -13.31 12.39 15.95
CA GLY A 93 -13.42 13.75 16.49
C GLY A 93 -14.55 14.58 15.90
N ASP A 94 -14.34 15.89 15.83
CA ASP A 94 -15.30 16.85 15.28
C ASP A 94 -15.61 16.55 13.81
N ARG A 95 -16.89 16.70 13.43
CA ARG A 95 -17.37 16.30 12.11
C ARG A 95 -16.75 17.12 10.98
N GLU A 96 -16.65 18.43 11.15
CA GLU A 96 -16.12 19.31 10.11
C GLU A 96 -14.61 19.08 9.95
N TRP A 97 -13.91 18.96 11.07
CA TRP A 97 -12.49 18.63 11.09
C TRP A 97 -12.21 17.27 10.44
N VAL A 98 -12.96 16.21 10.79
CA VAL A 98 -12.81 14.86 10.19
C VAL A 98 -13.02 14.92 8.67
N HIS A 99 -14.02 15.66 8.19
CA HIS A 99 -14.27 15.78 6.74
C HIS A 99 -13.13 16.49 6.00
N THR A 100 -12.59 17.56 6.57
CA THR A 100 -11.47 18.32 5.98
C THR A 100 -10.19 17.49 6.01
N LYS A 101 -9.89 16.88 7.16
CA LYS A 101 -8.70 16.04 7.37
C LYS A 101 -8.71 14.82 6.45
N ARG A 102 -9.86 14.17 6.30
CA ARG A 102 -10.09 13.09 5.34
C ARG A 102 -9.67 13.50 3.92
N ARG A 103 -10.23 14.60 3.40
CA ARG A 103 -9.93 15.03 2.02
C ARG A 103 -8.46 15.38 1.82
N SER A 104 -7.84 16.01 2.83
CA SER A 104 -6.41 16.36 2.78
C SER A 104 -5.52 15.10 2.70
N ILE A 105 -5.81 14.10 3.54
CA ILE A 105 -5.09 12.82 3.55
C ILE A 105 -5.35 12.04 2.25
N GLU A 106 -6.62 11.88 1.84
CA GLU A 106 -6.97 11.21 0.57
C GLU A 106 -6.23 11.85 -0.62
N SER A 107 -6.27 13.17 -0.73
CA SER A 107 -5.57 13.91 -1.81
C SER A 107 -4.06 13.72 -1.78
N PHE A 108 -3.44 13.65 -0.59
CA PHE A 108 -2.02 13.36 -0.46
C PHE A 108 -1.69 11.97 -1.03
N PHE A 109 -2.46 10.95 -0.65
CA PHE A 109 -2.25 9.58 -1.12
C PHE A 109 -2.67 9.35 -2.57
N GLU A 110 -3.57 10.15 -3.13
CA GLU A 110 -3.82 10.16 -4.58
C GLU A 110 -2.62 10.70 -5.36
N THR A 111 -1.89 11.66 -4.79
CA THR A 111 -0.73 12.30 -5.43
C THR A 111 0.55 11.46 -5.28
N HIS A 112 0.74 10.85 -4.10
CA HIS A 112 1.95 10.09 -3.76
C HIS A 112 1.75 8.57 -3.83
N GLY A 113 0.52 8.13 -4.10
CA GLY A 113 0.17 6.72 -4.17
C GLY A 113 0.59 6.06 -5.49
N ALA A 114 0.94 4.79 -5.40
CA ALA A 114 1.20 3.92 -6.53
C ALA A 114 -0.13 3.30 -7.02
N THR A 115 -0.84 4.03 -7.90
CA THR A 115 -2.11 3.60 -8.48
C THR A 115 -2.01 2.24 -9.19
N ALA A 116 -0.93 2.03 -9.95
CA ALA A 116 -0.66 0.76 -10.61
C ALA A 116 -0.52 -0.39 -9.60
N ARG A 117 0.20 -0.15 -8.48
CA ARG A 117 0.37 -1.16 -7.43
C ARG A 117 -0.96 -1.48 -6.73
N THR A 118 -1.75 -0.46 -6.46
CA THR A 118 -3.09 -0.58 -5.85
C THR A 118 -4.04 -1.38 -6.76
N PHE A 119 -3.99 -1.12 -8.07
CA PHE A 119 -4.76 -1.89 -9.05
C PHE A 119 -4.29 -3.35 -9.12
N LEU A 120 -2.98 -3.56 -9.18
CA LEU A 120 -2.37 -4.89 -9.26
C LEU A 120 -2.70 -5.73 -8.01
N GLU A 121 -2.63 -5.13 -6.83
CA GLU A 121 -3.03 -5.75 -5.57
C GLU A 121 -4.48 -6.25 -5.62
N ARG A 122 -5.38 -5.41 -6.14
CA ARG A 122 -6.82 -5.63 -6.06
C ARG A 122 -7.38 -6.53 -7.17
N TYR A 123 -6.76 -6.53 -8.35
CA TYR A 123 -7.36 -7.13 -9.55
C TYR A 123 -6.46 -8.10 -10.32
N LEU A 124 -5.16 -8.22 -10.03
CA LEU A 124 -4.23 -9.03 -10.83
C LEU A 124 -4.68 -10.49 -10.99
N ALA A 125 -5.04 -11.16 -9.89
CA ALA A 125 -5.45 -12.56 -9.92
C ALA A 125 -6.71 -12.76 -10.77
N PHE A 126 -7.69 -11.85 -10.65
CA PHE A 126 -8.90 -11.88 -11.46
C PHE A 126 -8.60 -11.63 -12.94
N CYS A 127 -7.78 -10.63 -13.26
CA CYS A 127 -7.39 -10.33 -14.65
C CYS A 127 -6.67 -11.53 -15.29
N LEU A 128 -5.74 -12.16 -14.57
CA LEU A 128 -5.05 -13.37 -15.02
C LEU A 128 -6.02 -14.54 -15.22
N GLY A 129 -6.95 -14.75 -14.28
CA GLY A 129 -7.98 -15.78 -14.38
C GLY A 129 -8.89 -15.61 -15.60
N PHE A 130 -9.42 -14.41 -15.82
CA PHE A 130 -10.25 -14.10 -17.00
C PHE A 130 -9.47 -14.21 -18.31
N ALA A 131 -8.23 -13.73 -18.34
CA ALA A 131 -7.37 -13.86 -19.52
C ALA A 131 -7.08 -15.34 -19.84
N ALA A 132 -6.77 -16.16 -18.83
CA ALA A 132 -6.52 -17.59 -18.99
C ALA A 132 -7.77 -18.33 -19.48
N LEU A 133 -8.95 -18.02 -18.95
CA LEU A 133 -10.23 -18.57 -19.42
C LEU A 133 -10.49 -18.22 -20.88
N GLY A 134 -10.43 -16.93 -21.21
CA GLY A 134 -10.70 -16.44 -22.56
C GLY A 134 -9.73 -17.02 -23.58
N PHE A 135 -8.42 -17.01 -23.27
CA PHE A 135 -7.39 -17.59 -24.12
C PHE A 135 -7.59 -19.10 -24.29
N GLY A 136 -7.88 -19.83 -23.22
CA GLY A 136 -8.15 -21.27 -23.28
C GLY A 136 -9.35 -21.61 -24.17
N LEU A 137 -10.45 -20.86 -24.05
CA LEU A 137 -11.63 -21.04 -24.90
C LEU A 137 -11.33 -20.73 -26.37
N VAL A 138 -10.67 -19.60 -26.65
CA VAL A 138 -10.29 -19.22 -28.03
C VAL A 138 -9.35 -20.27 -28.64
N ALA A 139 -8.33 -20.72 -27.90
CA ALA A 139 -7.39 -21.74 -28.36
C ALA A 139 -8.12 -23.06 -28.69
N TYR A 140 -9.06 -23.47 -27.84
CA TYR A 140 -9.88 -24.66 -28.08
C TYR A 140 -10.72 -24.55 -29.36
N TYR A 141 -11.52 -23.48 -29.51
CA TYR A 141 -12.41 -23.32 -30.67
C TYR A 141 -11.70 -23.03 -31.99
N SER A 142 -10.49 -22.46 -31.94
CA SER A 142 -9.64 -22.24 -33.12
C SER A 142 -8.87 -23.49 -33.55
N GLY A 143 -8.98 -24.60 -32.82
CA GLY A 143 -8.29 -25.86 -33.13
C GLY A 143 -6.82 -25.92 -32.67
N PHE A 144 -6.29 -24.85 -32.08
CA PHE A 144 -4.95 -24.80 -31.50
C PHE A 144 -4.86 -25.40 -30.09
N GLY A 145 -6.00 -25.74 -29.47
CA GLY A 145 -6.06 -26.27 -28.11
C GLY A 145 -5.18 -27.50 -27.88
N SER A 146 -5.07 -28.39 -28.88
CA SER A 146 -4.26 -29.60 -28.80
C SER A 146 -2.76 -29.33 -28.64
N LEU A 147 -2.25 -28.20 -29.15
CA LEU A 147 -0.84 -27.78 -28.98
C LEU A 147 -0.54 -27.34 -27.55
N VAL A 148 -1.56 -26.84 -26.85
CA VAL A 148 -1.47 -26.42 -25.45
C VAL A 148 -2.03 -27.51 -24.51
N GLY A 149 -2.21 -28.73 -25.02
CA GLY A 149 -2.69 -29.88 -24.24
C GLY A 149 -4.18 -29.84 -23.86
N MET A 150 -4.97 -28.90 -24.37
CA MET A 150 -6.41 -28.85 -24.17
C MET A 150 -7.12 -29.88 -25.04
N ARG A 151 -7.81 -30.81 -24.37
CA ARG A 151 -8.62 -31.86 -24.99
C ARG A 151 -10.11 -31.62 -24.79
N SER A 152 -10.48 -30.81 -23.81
CA SER A 152 -11.85 -30.48 -23.49
C SER A 152 -12.01 -28.99 -23.17
N PRO A 153 -13.21 -28.40 -23.35
CA PRO A 153 -13.47 -27.03 -22.92
C PRO A 153 -13.37 -26.87 -21.40
N VAL A 154 -13.55 -27.94 -20.63
CA VAL A 154 -13.40 -27.94 -19.16
C VAL A 154 -11.95 -27.67 -18.75
N ASP A 155 -10.98 -27.98 -19.61
CA ASP A 155 -9.56 -27.72 -19.34
C ASP A 155 -9.29 -26.21 -19.21
N SER A 156 -10.14 -25.35 -19.79
CA SER A 156 -10.04 -23.89 -19.62
C SER A 156 -10.25 -23.46 -18.16
N LEU A 157 -11.11 -24.16 -17.42
CA LEU A 157 -11.34 -23.93 -15.99
C LEU A 157 -10.12 -24.34 -15.15
N LEU A 158 -9.42 -25.40 -15.55
CA LEU A 158 -8.17 -25.81 -14.91
C LEU A 158 -7.08 -24.74 -15.13
N TYR A 159 -6.94 -24.23 -16.35
CA TYR A 159 -6.01 -23.13 -16.65
C TYR A 159 -6.36 -21.85 -15.88
N ALA A 160 -7.64 -21.53 -15.73
CA ALA A 160 -8.11 -20.40 -14.94
C ALA A 160 -7.73 -20.54 -13.47
N SER A 161 -7.95 -21.73 -12.91
CA SER A 161 -7.63 -22.05 -11.53
C SER A 161 -6.12 -22.01 -11.30
N LEU A 162 -5.34 -22.51 -12.25
CA LEU A 162 -3.88 -22.42 -12.22
C LEU A 162 -3.41 -20.95 -12.30
N ALA A 163 -4.06 -20.13 -13.13
CA ALA A 163 -3.78 -18.70 -13.23
C ALA A 163 -4.13 -17.93 -11.96
N LEU A 164 -5.20 -18.32 -11.24
CA LEU A 164 -5.53 -17.76 -9.93
C LEU A 164 -4.47 -18.12 -8.88
N ILE A 165 -4.03 -19.39 -8.84
CA ILE A 165 -2.96 -19.85 -7.93
C ILE A 165 -1.64 -19.13 -8.26
N GLY A 166 -1.27 -19.09 -9.54
CA GLY A 166 -0.08 -18.38 -10.02
C GLY A 166 -0.15 -16.88 -9.73
N GLY A 167 -1.33 -16.27 -9.88
CA GLY A 167 -1.59 -14.89 -9.48
C GLY A 167 -1.37 -14.65 -7.98
N GLY A 168 -1.81 -15.59 -7.13
CA GLY A 168 -1.54 -15.56 -5.69
C GLY A 168 -0.04 -15.65 -5.36
N VAL A 169 0.70 -16.53 -6.03
CA VAL A 169 2.17 -16.63 -5.84
C VAL A 169 2.88 -15.35 -6.33
N LEU A 170 2.48 -14.82 -7.49
CA LEU A 170 3.02 -13.59 -8.03
C LEU A 170 2.74 -12.40 -7.09
N HIS A 171 1.56 -12.36 -6.50
CA HIS A 171 1.20 -11.38 -5.49
C HIS A 171 2.10 -11.45 -4.25
N LEU A 172 2.39 -12.65 -3.74
CA LEU A 172 3.35 -12.82 -2.63
C LEU A 172 4.76 -12.34 -2.99
N LEU A 173 5.22 -12.63 -4.21
CA LEU A 173 6.50 -12.14 -4.72
C LEU A 173 6.52 -10.61 -4.84
N LEU A 174 5.43 -10.01 -5.34
CA LEU A 174 5.27 -8.57 -5.42
C LEU A 174 5.28 -7.93 -4.03
N ASN A 175 4.61 -8.49 -3.02
CA ASN A 175 4.68 -7.97 -1.63
C ASN A 175 6.11 -8.04 -1.06
N ARG A 176 6.88 -9.06 -1.45
CA ARG A 176 8.27 -9.20 -1.00
C ARG A 176 9.19 -8.16 -1.63
N VAL A 177 9.08 -7.96 -2.95
CA VAL A 177 9.98 -7.10 -3.74
C VAL A 177 9.52 -5.64 -3.76
N TYR A 178 8.21 -5.41 -3.75
CA TYR A 178 7.55 -4.11 -3.86
C TYR A 178 6.34 -4.03 -2.89
N PRO A 179 6.61 -3.80 -1.59
CA PRO A 179 5.58 -3.82 -0.53
C PRO A 179 4.47 -2.79 -0.79
N TYR A 180 3.27 -3.00 -0.27
CA TYR A 180 2.15 -2.09 -0.49
C TYR A 180 2.32 -0.75 0.26
N ALA A 181 2.76 -0.83 1.51
CA ALA A 181 3.12 0.32 2.33
C ALA A 181 4.58 0.19 2.76
N ALA A 182 5.36 1.24 2.53
CA ALA A 182 6.73 1.30 3.02
C ALA A 182 7.13 2.72 3.37
N LEU A 183 7.86 2.86 4.46
CA LEU A 183 8.52 4.09 4.86
C LEU A 183 10.02 3.92 4.60
N VAL A 184 10.57 4.76 3.73
CA VAL A 184 11.96 4.72 3.28
C VAL A 184 12.76 5.76 4.05
N THR A 185 13.66 5.30 4.91
CA THR A 185 14.37 6.13 5.90
C THR A 185 15.72 6.63 5.39
N SER A 186 16.38 5.90 4.49
CA SER A 186 17.75 6.24 4.11
C SER A 186 17.82 7.30 3.01
N ARG A 187 18.72 8.28 3.20
CA ARG A 187 19.06 9.31 2.20
C ARG A 187 19.55 8.73 0.86
N HIS A 188 20.00 7.47 0.84
CA HIS A 188 20.55 6.77 -0.33
C HIS A 188 19.55 5.83 -1.03
N ALA A 189 18.42 5.49 -0.41
CA ALA A 189 17.41 4.60 -1.00
C ALA A 189 16.59 5.25 -2.13
N SER A 190 16.82 6.53 -2.42
CA SER A 190 16.32 7.19 -3.63
C SER A 190 16.72 6.46 -4.92
N ALA A 191 17.77 5.61 -4.90
CA ALA A 191 18.22 4.82 -6.04
C ALA A 191 17.45 3.51 -6.27
N PHE A 192 16.81 2.92 -5.24
CA PHE A 192 16.08 1.65 -5.41
C PHE A 192 14.59 1.86 -5.72
N ALA A 193 14.01 2.97 -5.24
CA ALA A 193 12.62 3.33 -5.51
C ALA A 193 12.41 4.14 -6.80
N THR A 194 13.47 4.54 -7.52
CA THR A 194 13.36 5.32 -8.77
C THR A 194 12.81 4.53 -9.96
N TYR A 195 12.62 3.22 -9.86
CA TYR A 195 12.25 2.38 -11.01
C TYR A 195 10.78 2.43 -11.43
N LEU A 196 9.91 3.16 -10.72
CA LEU A 196 8.49 3.30 -11.09
C LEU A 196 7.99 4.76 -11.09
N ARG A 197 8.89 5.74 -11.19
CA ARG A 197 8.50 7.13 -11.43
C ARG A 197 8.29 7.34 -12.94
N ARG A 198 7.08 7.03 -13.42
CA ARG A 198 6.53 7.54 -14.69
C ARG A 198 5.05 7.81 -14.53
#